data_AF-A0AAI8TNX5-F1
#
_entry.id   AF-A0AAI8TNX5-F1
#
_cell.length_a   1.000
_cell.length_b   1.000
_cell.length_c   1.000
_cell.angle_alpha   90.00
_cell.angle_beta   90.00
_cell.angle_gamma   90.00
#
_symmetry.space_group_name_H-M   'P 1'
#
loop_
_entity.id
_entity.type
_entity.pdbx_description
1 polymer ?
#
loop_
_entity_poly.entity_id
_entity_poly.type
_entity_poly.pdbx_seq_one_letter_code
_entity_poly.pdbx_strand_id
1 'polypeptide(L)'
;MLALGIVALIVAAVLAYLAVNPDRAFYLDEGWKFRNKTEPSEAYVAVSGLRSGIAALLAAGLGIGAIVMHFTERGQQQDKNDRAARYAASQQRCESEIRPRFNDTLKWNRDGALTNRDEALALGRELNVEVKIEANDALAASENPPPPSDVVWVYDTSLPGQDKLILAYHGSSMTRQTAQECIKPRRT
;
A
#
# COMPACT_ATOMS: atom_id res chain seq x y z
N MET A 1 -0.86 10.14 18.00
CA MET A 1 -0.37 8.82 18.45
C MET A 1 1.06 8.87 18.96
N LEU A 2 2.04 9.35 18.19
CA LEU A 2 3.46 9.38 18.61
C LEU A 2 3.73 10.11 19.94
N ALA A 3 3.31 11.37 20.07
CA ALA A 3 3.54 12.16 21.28
C ALA A 3 2.91 11.51 22.53
N LEU A 4 1.71 10.93 22.37
CA LEU A 4 1.00 10.24 23.44
C LEU A 4 1.73 8.95 23.85
N GLY A 5 2.31 8.23 22.88
CA GLY A 5 3.17 7.07 23.16
C GLY A 5 4.46 7.43 23.88
N ILE A 6 5.11 8.54 23.50
CA ILE A 6 6.30 9.06 24.20
C ILE A 6 5.96 9.44 25.65
N VAL A 7 4.87 10.17 25.86
CA VAL A 7 4.41 10.55 27.22
C VAL A 7 4.11 9.30 28.05
N ALA A 8 3.46 8.28 27.47
CA ALA A 8 3.18 7.03 28.16
C ALA A 8 4.46 6.28 28.58
N LEU A 9 5.51 6.29 27.75
CA LEU A 9 6.81 5.71 28.12
C LEU A 9 7.51 6.48 29.23
N ILE A 10 7.43 7.82 29.22
CA ILE A 10 7.97 8.64 30.31
C ILE A 10 7.24 8.31 31.62
N VAL A 11 5.91 8.23 31.59
CA VAL A 11 5.10 7.82 32.75
C VAL A 11 5.47 6.41 33.21
N ALA A 12 5.67 5.47 32.29
CA ALA A 12 6.10 4.11 32.60
C ALA A 12 7.48 4.09 33.31
N ALA A 13 8.44 4.89 32.85
CA ALA A 13 9.75 5.00 33.48
C ALA A 13 9.67 5.55 34.91
N VAL A 14 8.83 6.58 35.13
CA VAL A 14 8.56 7.13 36.47
C VAL A 14 7.91 6.07 37.37
N LEU A 15 6.90 5.35 36.88
CA LEU A 15 6.23 4.29 37.63
C LEU A 15 7.15 3.11 37.94
N ALA A 16 8.04 2.73 37.02
CA ALA A 16 9.04 1.70 37.25
C ALA A 16 10.05 2.12 38.34
N TYR A 17 10.46 3.39 38.32
CA TYR A 17 11.30 3.95 39.39
C TYR A 17 10.60 3.89 40.75
N LEU A 18 9.30 4.22 40.80
CA LEU A 18 8.48 4.11 42.01
C LEU A 18 8.27 2.66 42.45
N ALA A 19 8.21 1.70 41.53
CA ALA A 19 8.13 0.29 41.85
C ALA A 19 9.38 -0.24 42.57
N VAL A 20 10.57 0.26 42.18
CA VAL A 20 11.85 -0.07 42.82
C VAL A 20 12.07 0.73 44.11
N ASN A 21 11.40 1.87 44.28
CA ASN A 21 11.47 2.73 45.46
C ASN A 21 10.08 2.83 46.13
N PRO A 22 9.58 1.73 46.73
CA PRO A 22 8.20 1.65 47.18
C PRO A 22 7.86 2.64 48.29
N ASP A 23 8.83 3.05 49.12
CA ASP A 23 8.66 4.12 50.10
C ASP A 23 8.25 5.43 49.43
N ARG A 24 8.89 5.79 48.31
CA ARG A 24 8.59 7.01 47.57
C ARG A 24 7.21 6.93 46.90
N ALA A 25 6.86 5.76 46.36
CA ALA A 25 5.53 5.51 45.80
C ALA A 25 4.44 5.71 46.86
N PHE A 26 4.67 5.14 48.05
CA PHE A 26 3.78 5.26 49.19
C PHE A 26 3.62 6.71 49.65
N TYR A 27 4.71 7.46 49.83
CA TYR A 27 4.62 8.86 50.26
C TYR A 27 3.99 9.79 49.20
N LEU A 28 4.12 9.48 47.91
CA LEU A 28 3.46 10.22 46.84
C LEU A 28 1.92 10.04 46.84
N ASP A 29 1.45 8.81 47.05
CA ASP A 29 0.01 8.51 47.04
C ASP A 29 -0.67 8.77 48.40
N GLU A 30 0.02 8.41 49.48
CA GLU A 30 -0.57 8.30 50.81
C GLU A 30 0.15 9.13 51.88
N GLY A 31 1.27 9.78 51.56
CA GLY A 31 2.07 10.53 52.54
C GLY A 31 1.31 11.63 53.26
N TRP A 32 0.23 12.15 52.66
CA TRP A 32 -0.66 13.11 53.30
C TRP A 32 -1.44 12.52 54.49
N LYS A 33 -1.75 11.21 54.48
CA LYS A 33 -2.50 10.49 55.53
C LYS A 33 -1.65 10.25 56.79
N PHE A 34 -0.33 10.21 56.63
CA PHE A 34 0.63 9.85 57.68
C PHE A 34 1.42 11.06 58.22
N ARG A 35 0.99 12.29 57.91
CA ARG A 35 1.66 13.54 58.33
C ARG A 35 1.97 13.62 59.84
N ASN A 36 1.24 12.89 60.69
CA ASN A 36 1.36 12.91 62.15
C ASN A 36 1.21 11.53 62.84
N LYS A 37 1.45 10.38 62.16
CA LYS A 37 1.29 9.03 62.76
C LYS A 37 2.47 8.09 62.48
N THR A 38 2.61 7.06 63.34
CA THR A 38 3.63 6.01 63.30
C THR A 38 3.81 5.38 61.91
N GLU A 39 5.05 5.00 61.61
CA GLU A 39 5.49 4.49 60.31
C GLU A 39 4.59 3.39 59.74
N PRO A 40 4.38 3.38 58.40
CA PRO A 40 3.58 2.36 57.72
C PRO A 40 4.19 0.97 57.87
N SER A 41 3.36 -0.07 57.81
CA SER A 41 3.86 -1.45 57.81
C SER A 41 4.57 -1.78 56.50
N GLU A 42 5.65 -2.56 56.56
CA GLU A 42 6.44 -2.97 55.39
C GLU A 42 5.59 -3.62 54.29
N ALA A 43 4.58 -4.42 54.67
CA ALA A 43 3.66 -5.04 53.73
C ALA A 43 2.83 -4.02 52.93
N TYR A 44 2.48 -2.88 53.53
CA TYR A 44 1.69 -1.83 52.89
C TYR A 44 2.51 -1.00 51.90
N VAL A 45 3.77 -0.75 52.24
CA VAL A 45 4.76 -0.15 51.34
C VAL A 45 5.01 -1.06 50.13
N ALA A 46 5.15 -2.37 50.35
CA ALA A 46 5.34 -3.35 49.27
C ALA A 46 4.18 -3.38 48.25
N VAL A 47 2.93 -3.25 48.71
CA VAL A 47 1.75 -3.18 47.83
C VAL A 47 1.78 -1.93 46.95
N SER A 48 2.27 -0.80 47.46
CA SER A 48 2.42 0.44 46.68
C SER A 48 3.47 0.29 45.57
N GLY A 49 4.56 -0.43 45.85
CA GLY A 49 5.55 -0.82 44.86
C GLY A 49 4.98 -1.73 43.77
N LEU A 50 4.24 -2.79 44.17
CA LEU A 50 3.61 -3.72 43.22
C LEU A 50 2.61 -3.02 42.29
N ARG A 51 1.76 -2.14 42.85
CA ARG A 51 0.79 -1.35 42.07
C ARG A 51 1.50 -0.46 41.04
N SER A 52 2.57 0.19 41.46
CA SER A 52 3.40 1.02 40.57
C SER A 52 4.05 0.17 39.46
N GLY A 53 4.50 -1.05 39.77
CA GLY A 53 5.05 -1.99 38.79
C GLY A 53 4.02 -2.41 37.73
N ILE A 54 2.79 -2.77 38.15
CA ILE A 54 1.71 -3.13 37.22
C ILE A 54 1.34 -1.92 36.34
N ALA A 55 1.22 -0.74 36.93
CA ALA A 55 0.92 0.49 36.20
C ALA A 55 2.04 0.84 35.20
N ALA A 56 3.30 0.62 35.55
CA ALA A 56 4.44 0.82 34.65
C ALA A 56 4.37 -0.09 33.42
N LEU A 57 4.04 -1.38 33.62
CA LEU A 57 3.90 -2.35 32.53
C LEU A 57 2.77 -1.96 31.56
N LEU A 58 1.62 -1.55 32.09
CA LEU A 58 0.48 -1.11 31.28
C LEU A 58 0.82 0.15 30.48
N ALA A 59 1.42 1.15 31.13
CA ALA A 59 1.85 2.39 30.48
C ALA A 59 2.90 2.13 29.39
N ALA A 60 3.85 1.22 29.64
CA ALA A 60 4.85 0.82 28.66
C ALA A 60 4.20 0.15 27.44
N GLY A 61 3.28 -0.79 27.66
CA GLY A 61 2.56 -1.47 26.59
C GLY A 61 1.75 -0.51 25.70
N LEU A 62 1.03 0.42 26.32
CA LEU A 62 0.30 1.47 25.60
C LEU A 62 1.24 2.40 24.81
N GLY A 63 2.38 2.76 25.42
CA GLY A 63 3.39 3.60 24.78
C GLY A 63 3.97 2.96 23.52
N ILE A 64 4.43 1.71 23.65
CA ILE A 64 4.97 0.93 22.52
C ILE A 64 3.90 0.74 21.45
N GLY A 65 2.68 0.34 21.83
CA GLY A 65 1.58 0.14 20.88
C GLY A 65 1.25 1.39 20.07
N ALA A 66 1.15 2.55 20.73
CA ALA A 66 0.86 3.82 20.07
C ALA A 66 1.97 4.27 19.10
N ILE A 67 3.24 3.99 19.43
CA ILE A 67 4.39 4.29 18.57
C ILE A 67 4.41 3.37 17.36
N VAL A 68 4.23 2.07 17.56
CA VAL A 68 4.19 1.08 16.47
C VAL A 68 3.06 1.41 15.50
N MET A 69 1.84 1.66 16.00
CA MET A 69 0.72 2.05 15.15
C MET A 69 1.02 3.30 14.32
N HIS A 70 1.66 4.31 14.93
CA HIS A 70 2.01 5.54 14.21
C HIS A 70 2.96 5.30 13.03
N PHE A 71 3.99 4.47 13.21
CA PHE A 71 4.92 4.16 12.14
C PHE A 71 4.29 3.25 11.08
N THR A 72 3.47 2.29 11.48
CA THR A 72 2.73 1.43 10.54
C THR A 72 1.77 2.23 9.67
N GLU A 73 0.99 3.14 10.26
CA GLU A 73 0.08 4.03 9.52
C GLU A 73 0.84 4.94 8.55
N ARG A 74 1.97 5.52 8.99
CA ARG A 74 2.82 6.34 8.12
C ARG A 74 3.41 5.54 6.97
N GLY A 75 3.90 4.33 7.23
CA GLY A 75 4.41 3.43 6.20
C GLY A 75 3.32 3.09 5.18
N GLN A 76 2.13 2.70 5.64
CA GLN A 76 1.00 2.41 4.75
C GLN A 76 0.57 3.63 3.94
N GLN A 77 0.56 4.83 4.53
CA GLN A 77 0.21 6.04 3.82
C GLN A 77 1.27 6.40 2.78
N GLN A 78 2.54 6.22 3.11
CA GLN A 78 3.64 6.44 2.16
C GLN A 78 3.57 5.44 1.00
N ASP A 79 3.33 4.15 1.27
CA ASP A 79 3.14 3.14 0.23
C ASP A 79 1.97 3.47 -0.70
N LYS A 80 0.85 3.98 -0.14
CA LYS A 80 -0.29 4.45 -0.93
C LYS A 80 0.08 5.64 -1.81
N ASN A 81 0.78 6.62 -1.26
CA ASN A 81 1.22 7.81 -2.00
C ASN A 81 2.20 7.44 -3.13
N ASP A 82 3.19 6.59 -2.83
CA ASP A 82 4.18 6.12 -3.79
C ASP A 82 3.52 5.31 -4.90
N ARG A 83 2.55 4.46 -4.55
CA ARG A 83 1.75 3.72 -5.53
C ARG A 83 0.96 4.66 -6.42
N ALA A 84 0.27 5.65 -5.86
CA ALA A 84 -0.47 6.65 -6.63
C ALA A 84 0.44 7.46 -7.57
N ALA A 85 1.63 7.86 -7.09
CA ALA A 85 2.63 8.57 -7.90
C ALA A 85 3.14 7.71 -9.08
N ARG A 86 3.41 6.42 -8.86
CA ARG A 86 3.82 5.50 -9.94
C ARG A 86 2.73 5.31 -10.98
N TYR A 87 1.47 5.16 -10.57
CA TYR A 87 0.35 5.09 -11.53
C TYR A 87 0.18 6.38 -12.31
N ALA A 88 0.29 7.54 -11.66
CA ALA A 88 0.20 8.83 -12.35
C ALA A 88 1.32 9.01 -13.38
N ALA A 89 2.56 8.64 -13.03
CA ALA A 89 3.70 8.68 -13.94
C ALA A 89 3.52 7.71 -15.12
N SER A 90 3.08 6.47 -14.86
CA SER A 90 2.79 5.47 -15.89
C SER A 90 1.66 5.94 -16.83
N GLN A 91 0.59 6.54 -16.29
CA GLN A 91 -0.49 7.08 -17.10
C GLN A 91 -0.01 8.21 -18.02
N GLN A 92 0.76 9.17 -17.47
CA GLN A 92 1.34 10.25 -18.25
C GLN A 92 2.21 9.71 -19.39
N ARG A 93 3.08 8.74 -19.08
CA ARG A 93 3.94 8.08 -20.07
C ARG A 93 3.13 7.31 -21.11
N CYS A 94 2.05 6.65 -20.70
CA CYS A 94 1.16 5.96 -21.62
C CYS A 94 0.56 6.95 -22.62
N GLU A 95 0.05 8.08 -22.15
CA GLU A 95 -0.61 9.08 -23.00
C GLU A 95 0.36 9.81 -23.92
N SER A 96 1.56 10.13 -23.44
CA SER A 96 2.54 10.96 -24.16
C SER A 96 3.47 10.17 -25.10
N GLU A 97 3.81 8.93 -24.75
CA GLU A 97 4.87 8.17 -25.43
C GLU A 97 4.37 6.83 -25.97
N ILE A 98 3.75 6.01 -25.13
CA ILE A 98 3.46 4.61 -25.49
C ILE A 98 2.31 4.53 -26.50
N ARG A 99 1.16 5.11 -26.17
CA ARG A 99 -0.03 5.10 -27.03
C ARG A 99 0.24 5.64 -28.44
N PRO A 100 0.83 6.84 -28.64
CA PRO A 100 1.06 7.34 -30.00
C PRO A 100 1.97 6.42 -30.81
N ARG A 101 3.04 5.89 -30.21
CA ARG A 101 3.96 4.99 -30.92
C ARG A 101 3.32 3.66 -31.32
N PHE A 102 2.49 3.08 -30.45
CA PHE A 102 1.74 1.88 -30.80
C PHE A 102 0.67 2.17 -31.87
N ASN A 103 -0.04 3.30 -31.80
CA ASN A 103 -0.97 3.71 -32.86
C ASN A 103 -0.28 3.79 -34.23
N ASP A 104 0.94 4.34 -34.29
CA ASP A 104 1.69 4.48 -35.54
C ASP A 104 2.26 3.15 -36.04
N THR A 105 2.50 2.20 -35.12
CA THR A 105 3.17 0.94 -35.43
C THR A 105 2.17 -0.16 -35.79
N LEU A 106 1.06 -0.31 -35.07
CA LEU A 106 0.18 -1.47 -35.23
C LEU A 106 -0.57 -1.45 -36.58
N LYS A 107 -0.37 -2.51 -37.37
CA LYS A 107 -1.00 -2.69 -38.68
C LYS A 107 -1.91 -3.90 -38.67
N TRP A 108 -3.17 -3.67 -39.02
CA TRP A 108 -4.22 -4.68 -38.99
C TRP A 108 -4.64 -5.05 -40.41
N ASN A 109 -4.98 -6.32 -40.64
CA ASN A 109 -5.62 -6.73 -41.89
C ASN A 109 -7.13 -6.40 -41.85
N ARG A 110 -7.85 -6.74 -42.94
CA ARG A 110 -9.31 -6.50 -43.02
C ARG A 110 -10.12 -7.31 -42.00
N ASP A 111 -9.57 -8.40 -41.50
CA ASP A 111 -10.21 -9.30 -40.55
C ASP A 111 -9.96 -8.89 -39.09
N GLY A 112 -9.11 -7.88 -38.86
CA GLY A 112 -8.72 -7.44 -37.53
C GLY A 112 -7.60 -8.28 -36.90
N ALA A 113 -6.86 -9.07 -37.69
CA ALA A 113 -5.63 -9.72 -37.23
C ALA A 113 -4.41 -8.80 -37.42
N LEU A 114 -3.43 -8.92 -36.54
CA LEU A 114 -2.23 -8.09 -36.55
C LEU A 114 -1.23 -8.62 -37.59
N THR A 115 -0.87 -7.78 -38.56
CA THR A 115 0.01 -8.16 -39.68
C THR A 115 1.50 -8.03 -39.36
N ASN A 116 1.87 -7.19 -38.38
CA ASN A 116 3.25 -6.89 -38.02
C ASN A 116 3.55 -7.22 -36.55
N ARG A 117 3.30 -8.48 -36.17
CA ARG A 117 3.46 -8.98 -34.81
C ARG A 117 4.85 -8.73 -34.22
N ASP A 118 5.90 -9.02 -34.98
CA ASP A 118 7.28 -8.89 -34.50
C ASP A 118 7.68 -7.43 -34.26
N GLU A 119 7.16 -6.49 -35.08
CA GLU A 119 7.36 -5.05 -34.89
C GLU A 119 6.69 -4.57 -33.60
N ALA A 120 5.46 -5.03 -33.33
CA ALA A 120 4.75 -4.70 -32.09
C ALA A 120 5.49 -5.21 -30.84
N LEU A 121 6.03 -6.45 -30.90
CA LEU A 121 6.84 -7.02 -29.82
C LEU A 121 8.19 -6.31 -29.67
N ALA A 122 8.81 -5.88 -30.77
CA ALA A 122 10.04 -5.10 -30.75
C ALA A 122 9.82 -3.73 -30.12
N LEU A 123 8.73 -3.04 -30.47
CA LEU A 123 8.34 -1.78 -29.86
C LEU A 123 8.11 -1.93 -28.35
N GLY A 124 7.51 -3.05 -27.92
CA GLY A 124 7.35 -3.36 -26.50
C GLY A 124 8.69 -3.38 -25.76
N ARG A 125 9.69 -4.08 -26.31
CA ARG A 125 11.04 -4.12 -25.73
C ARG A 125 11.70 -2.75 -25.70
N GLU A 126 11.57 -1.99 -26.77
CA GLU A 126 12.12 -0.64 -26.86
C GLU A 126 11.52 0.30 -25.81
N LEU A 127 10.20 0.23 -25.63
CA LEU A 127 9.47 1.02 -24.64
C LEU A 127 9.48 0.40 -23.23
N ASN A 128 10.22 -0.69 -23.01
CA ASN A 128 10.27 -1.41 -21.74
C ASN A 128 8.88 -1.75 -21.17
N VAL A 129 7.97 -2.18 -22.04
CA VAL A 129 6.63 -2.66 -21.70
C VAL A 129 6.49 -4.11 -22.15
N GLU A 130 5.72 -4.89 -21.39
CA GLU A 130 5.38 -6.25 -21.78
C GLU A 130 4.19 -6.20 -22.75
N VAL A 131 4.30 -6.89 -23.87
CA VAL A 131 3.26 -6.95 -24.90
C VAL A 131 2.78 -8.39 -25.04
N LYS A 132 1.48 -8.60 -24.91
CA LYS A 132 0.82 -9.89 -25.20
C LYS A 132 -0.13 -9.72 -26.35
N ILE A 133 -0.13 -10.71 -27.24
CA ILE A 133 -0.94 -10.70 -28.45
C ILE A 133 -1.70 -12.03 -28.48
N GLU A 134 -3.02 -11.93 -28.38
CA GLU A 134 -3.93 -13.06 -28.22
C GLU A 134 -5.00 -13.01 -29.31
N ALA A 135 -5.39 -14.19 -29.82
CA ALA A 135 -6.53 -14.28 -30.70
C ALA A 135 -7.82 -14.08 -29.90
N ASN A 136 -8.70 -13.23 -30.41
CA ASN A 136 -10.03 -12.97 -29.87
C ASN A 136 -11.04 -13.93 -30.50
N ASP A 137 -11.25 -15.05 -29.83
CA ASP A 137 -12.16 -16.10 -30.28
C ASP A 137 -13.56 -15.97 -29.62
N ALA A 138 -13.91 -14.79 -29.08
CA ALA A 138 -15.13 -14.58 -28.30
C ALA A 138 -16.44 -14.96 -29.01
N LEU A 139 -16.42 -15.03 -30.35
CA LEU A 139 -17.57 -15.40 -31.19
C LEU A 139 -17.37 -16.72 -31.98
N ALA A 140 -16.33 -17.50 -31.65
CA ALA A 140 -15.99 -18.74 -32.35
C ALA A 140 -17.10 -19.81 -32.28
N ALA A 141 -17.98 -19.74 -31.28
CA ALA A 141 -19.09 -20.68 -31.09
C ALA A 141 -20.40 -20.25 -31.80
N SER A 142 -20.41 -19.14 -32.54
CA SER A 142 -21.61 -18.69 -33.26
C SER A 142 -21.82 -19.45 -34.58
N GLU A 143 -23.06 -19.47 -35.08
CA GLU A 143 -23.44 -20.21 -36.31
C GLU A 143 -22.71 -19.71 -37.57
N ASN A 144 -22.25 -18.45 -37.55
CA ASN A 144 -21.35 -17.86 -38.55
C ASN A 144 -20.30 -17.00 -37.82
N PRO A 145 -19.19 -17.59 -37.36
CA PRO A 145 -18.20 -16.85 -36.59
C PRO A 145 -17.53 -15.80 -37.49
N PRO A 146 -17.35 -14.56 -36.99
CA PRO A 146 -16.49 -13.62 -37.68
C PRO A 146 -15.06 -14.18 -37.74
N PRO A 147 -14.25 -13.75 -38.72
CA PRO A 147 -12.86 -14.16 -38.76
C PRO A 147 -12.14 -13.75 -37.46
N PRO A 148 -11.14 -14.54 -37.02
CA PRO A 148 -10.45 -14.28 -35.76
C PRO A 148 -9.73 -12.92 -35.84
N SER A 149 -9.95 -12.10 -34.83
CA SER A 149 -9.28 -10.80 -34.65
C SER A 149 -8.24 -10.93 -33.54
N ASP A 150 -7.20 -10.11 -33.55
CA ASP A 150 -6.21 -10.11 -32.46
C ASP A 150 -6.53 -9.02 -31.43
N VAL A 151 -6.13 -9.26 -30.18
CA VAL A 151 -6.03 -8.27 -29.12
C VAL A 151 -4.57 -8.09 -28.75
N VAL A 152 -4.13 -6.84 -28.67
CA VAL A 152 -2.81 -6.47 -28.17
C VAL A 152 -2.97 -5.84 -26.79
N TRP A 153 -2.42 -6.51 -25.78
CA TRP A 153 -2.36 -6.05 -24.40
C TRP A 153 -0.97 -5.51 -24.10
N VAL A 154 -0.90 -4.30 -23.54
CA VAL A 154 0.36 -3.64 -23.17
C VAL A 154 0.38 -3.42 -21.66
N TYR A 155 1.41 -3.95 -21.02
CA TYR A 155 1.61 -3.90 -19.58
C TYR A 155 2.85 -3.11 -19.21
N ASP A 156 2.71 -2.19 -18.26
CA ASP A 156 3.84 -1.47 -17.69
C ASP A 156 4.45 -2.27 -16.54
N THR A 157 5.66 -2.79 -16.77
CA THR A 157 6.35 -3.64 -15.79
C THR A 157 6.77 -2.88 -14.53
N SER A 158 6.83 -1.54 -14.59
CA SER A 158 7.17 -0.67 -13.45
C SER A 158 6.03 -0.52 -12.43
N LEU A 159 4.80 -0.88 -12.81
CA LEU A 159 3.65 -0.81 -11.90
C LEU A 159 3.67 -1.94 -10.85
N PRO A 160 3.38 -1.63 -9.57
CA PRO A 160 3.29 -2.62 -8.52
C PRO A 160 1.96 -3.40 -8.56
N GLY A 161 2.01 -4.69 -8.21
CA GLY A 161 0.83 -5.55 -8.13
C GLY A 161 0.53 -6.31 -9.43
N GLN A 162 -0.70 -6.81 -9.54
CA GLN A 162 -1.15 -7.63 -10.67
C GLN A 162 -1.80 -6.82 -11.79
N ASP A 163 -2.36 -5.65 -11.47
CA ASP A 163 -2.98 -4.76 -12.45
C ASP A 163 -1.93 -3.81 -13.04
N LYS A 164 -1.26 -4.31 -14.08
CA LYS A 164 -0.21 -3.62 -14.84
C LYS A 164 -0.65 -3.21 -16.23
N LEU A 165 -1.89 -3.55 -16.61
CA LEU A 165 -2.40 -3.28 -17.94
C LEU A 165 -2.61 -1.78 -18.09
N ILE A 166 -1.93 -1.18 -19.05
CA ILE A 166 -2.02 0.27 -19.30
C ILE A 166 -2.74 0.59 -20.60
N LEU A 167 -2.78 -0.35 -21.55
CA LEU A 167 -3.35 -0.13 -22.87
C LEU A 167 -3.78 -1.44 -23.51
N ALA A 168 -4.92 -1.42 -24.19
CA ALA A 168 -5.43 -2.55 -24.96
C ALA A 168 -5.88 -2.08 -26.34
N TYR A 169 -5.53 -2.85 -27.36
CA TYR A 169 -5.97 -2.65 -28.73
C TYR A 169 -6.76 -3.84 -29.20
N HIS A 170 -7.92 -3.57 -29.79
CA HIS A 170 -8.75 -4.59 -30.42
C HIS A 170 -8.74 -4.37 -31.93
N GLY A 171 -8.35 -5.41 -32.67
CA GLY A 171 -8.61 -5.43 -34.09
C GLY A 171 -10.11 -5.48 -34.36
N SER A 172 -10.60 -4.69 -35.30
CA SER A 172 -11.98 -4.76 -35.76
C SER A 172 -12.03 -4.88 -37.27
N SER A 173 -13.01 -5.63 -37.78
CA SER A 173 -13.30 -5.73 -39.22
C SER A 173 -13.89 -4.43 -39.79
N MET A 174 -14.37 -3.53 -38.92
CA MET A 174 -14.94 -2.23 -39.27
C MET A 174 -13.88 -1.12 -39.21
N THR A 175 -12.83 -1.19 -40.04
CA THR A 175 -11.93 -0.10 -40.53
C THR A 175 -11.37 0.96 -39.55
N ARG A 176 -11.72 0.97 -38.27
CA ARG A 176 -11.16 1.84 -37.24
C ARG A 176 -10.62 0.96 -36.14
N GLN A 177 -9.30 1.09 -35.95
CA GLN A 177 -8.66 0.75 -34.70
C GLN A 177 -9.37 1.51 -33.59
N THR A 178 -10.01 0.82 -32.66
CA THR A 178 -10.37 1.45 -31.39
C THR A 178 -9.20 1.20 -30.45
N ALA A 179 -8.20 2.06 -30.51
CA ALA A 179 -7.29 2.22 -29.39
C ALA A 179 -8.16 2.60 -28.19
N GLN A 180 -8.20 1.77 -27.15
CA GLN A 180 -8.80 2.23 -25.89
C GLN A 180 -7.90 3.33 -25.31
N GLU A 181 -8.49 4.30 -24.61
CA GLU A 181 -7.72 5.27 -23.84
C GLU A 181 -6.76 4.54 -22.88
N CYS A 182 -5.67 5.19 -22.49
CA CYS A 182 -4.79 4.65 -21.46
C CYS A 182 -5.64 4.32 -20.22
N ILE A 183 -5.58 3.07 -19.79
CA ILE A 183 -6.46 2.55 -18.76
C ILE A 183 -6.11 3.24 -17.45
N LYS A 184 -7.11 3.93 -16.88
CA LYS A 184 -6.95 4.52 -15.56
C LYS A 184 -7.00 3.41 -14.51
N PRO A 185 -6.15 3.46 -13.48
CA PRO A 185 -6.25 2.50 -12.38
C PRO A 185 -7.66 2.54 -11.80
N ARG A 186 -8.26 1.37 -11.57
CA ARG A 186 -9.52 1.29 -10.82
C ARG A 186 -9.28 1.94 -9.45
N ARG A 187 -10.12 2.91 -9.08
CA ARG A 187 -10.15 3.43 -7.71
C ARG A 187 -10.56 2.26 -6.79
N THR A 188 -9.59 1.65 -6.12
CA THR A 188 -9.82 0.70 -5.02
C THR A 188 -9.83 1.46 -3.71
#